data_AF-A0A6N0ZF38-F1
#
_entry.id   AF-A0A6N0ZF38-F1
#
_cell.length_a   1.000
_cell.length_b   1.000
_cell.length_c   1.000
_cell.angle_alpha   90.00
_cell.angle_beta   90.00
_cell.angle_gamma   90.00
#
_symmetry.space_group_name_H-M   'P 1'
#
loop_
_entity.id
_entity.type
_entity.pdbx_description
1 polymer ?
#
loop_
_entity_poly.entity_id
_entity_poly.type
_entity_poly.pdbx_seq_one_letter_code
_entity_poly.pdbx_strand_id
1 'polypeptide(L)'
;MTRRHLLLLLLLLLAVYLALFGDRTPPGEPADGVVQPTPGRDRSPSGASATAPAANLSLLARPGAGKSPATTEVATLIPRDQLIPASGDDKATRDLFPSLSWTPPPPKEVPLRKAKPVAPPIPFAYLGKKLEGEQWEVYLGRGDEVLIVREGMDFAGTYRVKSIKPPTLTLLYLPLKQLQTIPIGGSQ
;
A
#
# COMPACT_ATOMS: atom_id res chain seq x y z
N MET A 1 52.63 26.85 52.52
CA MET A 1 52.18 27.21 51.16
C MET A 1 51.69 28.66 51.17
N THR A 2 52.32 29.55 50.42
CA THR A 2 51.92 30.98 50.38
C THR A 2 50.61 31.15 49.60
N ARG A 3 49.82 32.18 49.92
CA ARG A 3 48.49 32.43 49.30
C ARG A 3 48.53 32.48 47.77
N ARG A 4 49.67 32.89 47.21
CA ARG A 4 49.92 32.94 45.75
C ARG A 4 49.97 31.54 45.14
N HIS A 5 50.62 30.58 45.80
CA HIS A 5 50.63 29.20 45.32
C HIS A 5 49.25 28.56 45.39
N LEU A 6 48.44 28.90 46.40
CA LEU A 6 47.06 28.40 46.51
C LEU A 6 46.17 28.94 45.37
N LEU A 7 46.33 30.23 45.02
CA LEU A 7 45.62 30.86 43.92
C LEU A 7 46.05 30.30 42.56
N LEU A 8 47.35 30.04 42.37
CA LEU A 8 47.86 29.39 41.16
C LEU A 8 47.35 27.95 41.01
N LEU A 9 47.26 27.19 42.10
CA LEU A 9 46.73 25.82 42.08
C LEU A 9 45.24 25.79 41.72
N LEU A 10 44.45 26.74 42.25
CA LEU A 10 43.04 26.92 41.89
C LEU A 10 42.89 27.25 40.40
N LEU A 11 43.71 28.17 39.88
CA LEU A 11 43.65 28.58 38.48
C LEU A 11 44.08 27.45 37.53
N LEU A 12 45.06 26.65 37.94
CA LEU A 12 45.47 25.44 37.21
C LEU A 12 44.32 24.41 37.15
N LEU A 13 43.63 24.17 38.27
CA LEU A 13 42.47 23.26 38.30
C LEU A 13 41.33 23.76 37.41
N LEU A 14 41.06 25.08 37.40
CA LEU A 14 40.06 25.68 36.52
C LEU A 14 40.43 25.49 35.04
N ALA A 15 41.70 25.69 34.67
CA ALA A 15 42.18 25.50 33.30
C ALA A 15 42.08 24.04 32.85
N VAL A 16 42.43 23.08 33.71
CA VAL A 16 42.27 21.65 33.42
C VAL A 16 40.79 21.29 33.24
N TYR A 17 39.90 21.85 34.06
CA TYR A 17 38.47 21.65 33.93
C TYR A 17 37.94 22.18 32.59
N LEU A 18 38.35 23.39 32.18
CA LEU A 18 38.02 23.97 30.87
C LEU A 18 38.59 23.18 29.70
N ALA A 19 39.79 22.60 29.83
CA ALA A 19 40.36 21.77 28.76
C ALA A 19 39.59 20.45 28.58
N LEU A 20 39.09 19.86 29.66
CA LEU A 20 38.35 18.59 29.62
C LEU A 20 36.88 18.75 29.21
N PHE A 21 36.25 19.85 29.62
CA PHE A 21 34.81 20.06 29.41
C PHE A 21 34.45 21.21 28.46
N GLY A 22 35.41 22.08 28.15
CA GLY A 22 35.21 23.27 27.30
C GLY A 22 35.52 23.05 25.83
N ASP A 23 36.15 21.94 25.43
CA ASP A 23 36.36 21.61 24.02
C ASP A 23 35.03 21.15 23.38
N ARG A 24 34.29 22.12 22.85
CA ARG A 24 33.12 21.93 22.00
C ARG A 24 33.44 22.35 20.57
N THR A 25 34.53 21.86 20.01
CA THR A 25 34.74 21.93 18.56
C THR A 25 33.91 20.82 17.89
N PRO A 26 32.90 21.15 17.06
CA PRO A 26 32.19 20.13 16.31
C PRO A 26 33.16 19.45 15.33
N PRO A 27 33.31 18.12 15.34
CA PRO A 27 34.12 17.43 14.36
C PRO A 27 33.31 17.34 13.06
N GLY A 28 33.64 18.17 12.07
CA GLY A 28 33.20 17.93 10.70
C GLY A 28 32.82 19.17 9.90
N GLU A 29 33.82 19.94 9.46
CA GLU A 29 33.75 20.59 8.15
C GLU A 29 35.13 20.52 7.47
N PRO A 30 35.47 19.41 6.80
CA PRO A 30 36.25 19.52 5.57
C PRO A 30 35.31 20.08 4.50
N ALA A 31 35.61 21.30 4.07
CA ALA A 31 35.06 21.90 2.87
C ALA A 31 35.43 21.05 1.65
N ASP A 32 34.56 20.13 1.25
CA ASP A 32 34.61 19.51 -0.07
C ASP A 32 33.19 19.09 -0.51
N GLY A 33 32.33 20.09 -0.60
CA GLY A 33 31.00 19.98 -1.21
C GLY A 33 31.09 20.14 -2.71
N VAL A 34 31.53 19.10 -3.43
CA VAL A 34 31.26 18.96 -4.87
C VAL A 34 30.58 17.63 -5.16
N VAL A 35 29.34 17.76 -5.64
CA VAL A 35 28.36 16.74 -5.97
C VAL A 35 28.81 15.90 -7.18
N GLN A 36 28.88 14.57 -7.04
CA GLN A 36 28.96 13.66 -8.19
C GLN A 36 27.55 13.30 -8.69
N PRO A 37 27.21 13.54 -9.98
CA PRO A 37 25.96 13.08 -10.56
C PRO A 37 25.98 11.57 -10.80
N THR A 38 24.99 10.87 -10.26
CA THR A 38 24.71 9.45 -10.47
C THR A 38 24.08 9.24 -11.87
N PRO A 39 24.60 8.34 -12.73
CA PRO A 39 23.92 8.03 -13.99
C PRO A 39 22.69 7.15 -13.74
N GLY A 40 21.54 7.67 -14.15
CA GLY A 40 20.24 7.01 -14.07
C GLY A 40 20.19 5.74 -14.92
N ARG A 41 19.70 4.67 -14.29
CA ARG A 41 19.44 3.37 -14.89
C ARG A 41 18.04 3.37 -15.46
N ASP A 42 17.91 3.65 -16.75
CA ASP A 42 16.63 3.49 -17.46
C ASP A 42 16.49 2.12 -18.11
N ARG A 43 15.30 1.60 -17.88
CA ARG A 43 14.80 0.25 -18.11
C ARG A 43 14.28 0.15 -19.56
N SER A 44 14.58 -0.97 -20.21
CA SER A 44 14.12 -1.36 -21.55
C SER A 44 12.62 -1.17 -21.81
N PRO A 45 12.23 -0.88 -23.06
CA PRO A 45 11.01 -1.39 -23.65
C PRO A 45 11.29 -2.59 -24.58
N SER A 46 10.62 -3.69 -24.28
CA SER A 46 10.33 -4.80 -25.19
C SER A 46 9.28 -4.32 -26.21
N GLY A 47 9.51 -4.59 -27.50
CA GLY A 47 8.59 -4.23 -28.58
C GLY A 47 8.97 -4.95 -29.86
N ALA A 48 8.20 -5.98 -30.17
CA ALA A 48 8.49 -7.03 -31.13
C ALA A 48 8.58 -6.59 -32.60
N SER A 49 9.45 -7.28 -33.31
CA SER A 49 9.64 -7.29 -34.76
C SER A 49 8.34 -7.57 -35.52
N ALA A 50 8.04 -6.74 -36.52
CA ALA A 50 7.04 -7.01 -37.54
C ALA A 50 7.72 -7.58 -38.79
N THR A 51 7.39 -8.83 -39.14
CA THR A 51 7.67 -9.42 -40.45
C THR A 51 6.48 -10.31 -40.84
N ALA A 52 5.78 -9.93 -41.91
CA ALA A 52 4.91 -10.83 -42.70
C ALA A 52 5.76 -11.43 -43.85
N PRO A 53 5.26 -12.33 -44.74
CA PRO A 53 4.01 -13.13 -44.80
C PRO A 53 4.30 -14.63 -45.11
N ALA A 54 3.28 -15.50 -45.14
CA ALA A 54 3.16 -16.60 -46.14
C ALA A 54 1.90 -17.47 -45.95
N ALA A 55 1.40 -17.94 -47.10
CA ALA A 55 0.27 -18.82 -47.39
C ALA A 55 0.17 -20.08 -46.48
N ASN A 56 -0.99 -20.75 -46.34
CA ASN A 56 -1.48 -21.76 -47.29
C ASN A 56 -2.97 -22.08 -47.06
N LEU A 57 -3.77 -21.90 -48.12
CA LEU A 57 -5.10 -22.49 -48.28
C LEU A 57 -4.92 -23.90 -48.85
N SER A 58 -5.24 -24.94 -48.07
CA SER A 58 -5.35 -26.31 -48.59
C SER A 58 -6.82 -26.63 -48.85
N LEU A 59 -7.19 -26.56 -50.12
CA LEU A 59 -8.41 -27.13 -50.69
C LEU A 59 -8.05 -28.39 -51.48
N LEU A 60 -8.87 -29.44 -51.31
CA LEU A 60 -9.11 -30.58 -52.20
C LEU A 60 -8.03 -31.68 -52.33
N ALA A 61 -8.37 -32.87 -51.80
CA ALA A 61 -8.09 -34.21 -52.37
C ALA A 61 -8.89 -35.25 -51.53
N ARG A 62 -9.55 -36.31 -52.01
CA ARG A 62 -9.38 -37.14 -53.21
C ARG A 62 -10.62 -38.06 -53.42
N PRO A 63 -10.85 -38.64 -54.63
CA PRO A 63 -12.10 -39.29 -55.05
C PRO A 63 -12.04 -40.84 -55.08
N GLY A 64 -13.16 -41.49 -55.44
CA GLY A 64 -13.22 -42.89 -55.89
C GLY A 64 -14.68 -43.34 -56.04
N ALA A 65 -15.25 -43.38 -57.25
CA ALA A 65 -15.16 -44.43 -58.27
C ALA A 65 -16.11 -45.62 -58.02
N GLY A 66 -17.16 -45.73 -58.84
CA GLY A 66 -18.02 -46.92 -58.94
C GLY A 66 -19.12 -46.74 -60.00
N LYS A 67 -19.05 -47.51 -61.08
CA LYS A 67 -19.90 -47.52 -62.29
C LYS A 67 -21.34 -48.05 -62.02
N SER A 68 -22.32 -47.44 -62.71
CA SER A 68 -23.70 -47.93 -62.99
C SER A 68 -23.73 -49.37 -63.56
N PRO A 69 -24.82 -50.18 -63.40
CA PRO A 69 -26.19 -49.78 -63.78
C PRO A 69 -27.31 -50.19 -62.82
N ALA A 70 -28.45 -49.55 -63.06
CA ALA A 70 -29.73 -49.66 -62.39
C ALA A 70 -30.21 -51.09 -62.11
N THR A 71 -30.51 -51.34 -60.83
CA THR A 71 -31.87 -51.75 -60.46
C THR A 71 -32.32 -50.78 -59.38
N THR A 72 -32.80 -49.62 -59.79
CA THR A 72 -33.55 -48.74 -58.90
C THR A 72 -34.91 -49.40 -58.70
N GLU A 73 -35.00 -50.34 -57.76
CA GLU A 73 -36.29 -50.64 -57.14
C GLU A 73 -36.68 -49.36 -56.43
N VAL A 74 -37.50 -48.56 -57.11
CA VAL A 74 -38.12 -47.38 -56.51
C VAL A 74 -38.97 -47.92 -55.37
N ALA A 75 -38.42 -47.85 -54.15
CA ALA A 75 -39.19 -48.08 -52.94
C ALA A 75 -40.47 -47.25 -53.05
N THR A 76 -41.61 -47.89 -52.83
CA THR A 76 -42.94 -47.31 -53.02
C THR A 76 -42.99 -45.91 -52.43
N LEU A 77 -43.47 -44.96 -53.24
CA LEU A 77 -43.54 -43.54 -52.86
C LEU A 77 -44.43 -43.41 -51.63
N ILE A 78 -43.81 -43.28 -50.45
CA ILE A 78 -44.52 -42.96 -49.22
C ILE A 78 -44.91 -41.49 -49.29
N PRO A 79 -46.22 -41.17 -49.25
CA PRO A 79 -46.68 -39.79 -49.30
C PRO A 79 -46.17 -39.01 -48.09
N ARG A 80 -45.78 -37.74 -48.33
CA ARG A 80 -45.12 -36.86 -47.36
C ARG A 80 -45.89 -36.76 -46.04
N ASP A 81 -47.21 -36.80 -46.09
CA ASP A 81 -48.12 -36.68 -44.95
C ASP A 81 -48.05 -37.86 -43.97
N GLN A 82 -47.49 -39.02 -44.38
CA GLN A 82 -47.26 -40.16 -43.48
C GLN A 82 -45.93 -40.06 -42.72
N LEU A 83 -44.99 -39.25 -43.21
CA LEU A 83 -43.67 -39.05 -42.58
C LEU A 83 -43.66 -37.85 -41.64
N ILE A 84 -44.66 -36.98 -41.73
CA ILE A 84 -44.83 -35.85 -40.83
C ILE A 84 -45.97 -36.26 -39.89
N PRO A 85 -45.71 -36.50 -38.59
CA PRO A 85 -46.80 -36.79 -37.67
C PRO A 85 -47.80 -35.64 -37.73
N ALA A 86 -49.08 -35.95 -37.92
CA ALA A 86 -50.16 -34.97 -37.89
C ALA A 86 -49.97 -34.11 -36.65
N SER A 87 -50.00 -32.78 -36.84
CA SER A 87 -49.80 -31.77 -35.81
C SER A 87 -50.81 -31.96 -34.69
N GLY A 88 -50.52 -32.90 -33.79
CA GLY A 88 -51.21 -33.08 -32.53
C GLY A 88 -50.80 -31.94 -31.63
N ASP A 89 -51.79 -31.21 -31.17
CA ASP A 89 -51.77 -30.00 -30.37
C ASP A 89 -51.14 -30.16 -28.97
N ASP A 90 -50.06 -30.94 -28.82
CA ASP A 90 -49.41 -31.25 -27.52
C ASP A 90 -47.90 -31.03 -27.53
N LYS A 91 -47.40 -30.18 -28.42
CA LYS A 91 -46.05 -29.64 -28.28
C LYS A 91 -45.98 -28.22 -28.78
N ALA A 92 -46.77 -27.37 -28.13
CA ALA A 92 -46.58 -25.93 -28.11
C ALA A 92 -45.08 -25.61 -28.15
N THR A 93 -44.66 -25.10 -29.30
CA THR A 93 -43.40 -24.41 -29.61
C THR A 93 -42.32 -24.62 -28.56
N ARG A 94 -41.79 -25.84 -28.45
CA ARG A 94 -40.59 -26.06 -27.64
C ARG A 94 -39.43 -25.50 -28.45
N ASP A 95 -39.15 -24.22 -28.20
CA ASP A 95 -38.04 -23.50 -28.79
C ASP A 95 -36.75 -24.29 -28.58
N LEU A 96 -36.21 -24.82 -29.68
CA LEU A 96 -34.97 -25.62 -29.67
C LEU A 96 -33.73 -24.72 -29.60
N PHE A 97 -33.91 -23.40 -29.73
CA PHE A 97 -32.84 -22.41 -29.72
C PHE A 97 -33.26 -21.15 -28.93
N PRO A 98 -33.50 -21.29 -27.62
CA PRO A 98 -33.87 -20.15 -26.80
C PRO A 98 -32.78 -19.08 -26.83
N SER A 99 -33.18 -17.82 -27.02
CA SER A 99 -32.28 -16.68 -26.92
C SER A 99 -31.65 -16.64 -25.53
N LEU A 100 -30.33 -16.56 -25.50
CA LEU A 100 -29.54 -16.77 -24.29
C LEU A 100 -28.96 -15.38 -23.88
N SER A 101 -29.26 -14.91 -22.67
CA SER A 101 -28.96 -13.52 -22.24
C SER A 101 -27.61 -13.41 -21.53
N TRP A 102 -26.66 -12.63 -22.07
CA TRP A 102 -25.30 -12.51 -21.52
C TRP A 102 -25.17 -11.48 -20.41
N THR A 103 -26.28 -11.02 -19.82
CA THR A 103 -26.23 -10.04 -18.75
C THR A 103 -25.71 -10.72 -17.49
N PRO A 104 -24.54 -10.32 -16.96
CA PRO A 104 -24.04 -10.87 -15.71
C PRO A 104 -25.03 -10.53 -14.59
N PRO A 105 -25.26 -11.45 -13.64
CA PRO A 105 -26.16 -11.18 -12.54
C PRO A 105 -25.67 -9.94 -11.76
N PRO A 106 -26.59 -9.09 -11.26
CA PRO A 106 -26.20 -7.92 -10.49
C PRO A 106 -25.35 -8.36 -9.29
N PRO A 107 -24.27 -7.63 -8.96
CA PRO A 107 -23.45 -7.94 -7.80
C PRO A 107 -24.32 -8.05 -6.56
N LYS A 108 -24.18 -9.16 -5.81
CA LYS A 108 -24.86 -9.30 -4.51
C LYS A 108 -24.45 -8.12 -3.63
N GLU A 109 -25.45 -7.41 -3.11
CA GLU A 109 -25.23 -6.36 -2.12
C GLU A 109 -24.52 -6.97 -0.92
N VAL A 110 -23.23 -6.66 -0.80
CA VAL A 110 -22.45 -7.03 0.38
C VAL A 110 -23.01 -6.18 1.52
N PRO A 111 -23.49 -6.78 2.62
CA PRO A 111 -23.98 -6.00 3.74
C PRO A 111 -22.88 -5.04 4.18
N LEU A 112 -23.23 -3.75 4.24
CA LEU A 112 -22.36 -2.68 4.74
C LEU A 112 -21.77 -3.13 6.07
N ARG A 113 -20.47 -3.44 6.07
CA ARG A 113 -19.76 -3.82 7.28
C ARG A 113 -19.92 -2.67 8.26
N LYS A 114 -20.40 -2.95 9.46
CA LYS A 114 -20.53 -1.96 10.54
C LYS A 114 -19.22 -1.18 10.63
N ALA A 115 -19.30 0.14 10.48
CA ALA A 115 -18.14 1.00 10.55
C ALA A 115 -17.41 0.73 11.87
N LYS A 116 -16.11 0.45 11.80
CA LYS A 116 -15.30 0.26 13.00
C LYS A 116 -15.35 1.54 13.83
N PRO A 117 -15.34 1.46 15.17
CA PRO A 117 -15.27 2.64 16.03
C PRO A 117 -14.09 3.51 15.59
N VAL A 118 -14.38 4.74 15.20
CA VAL A 118 -13.37 5.72 14.80
C VAL A 118 -12.79 6.32 16.08
N ALA A 119 -11.46 6.38 16.19
CA ALA A 119 -10.86 7.03 17.34
C ALA A 119 -11.23 8.53 17.39
N PRO A 120 -11.41 9.07 18.60
CA PRO A 120 -11.61 10.50 18.77
C PRO A 120 -10.44 11.32 18.19
N PRO A 121 -10.71 12.56 17.75
CA PRO A 121 -9.65 13.51 17.42
C PRO A 121 -8.72 13.71 18.61
N ILE A 122 -7.43 13.93 18.34
CA ILE A 122 -6.40 14.10 19.37
C ILE A 122 -6.71 15.38 20.17
N PRO A 123 -6.92 15.31 21.50
CA PRO A 123 -7.28 16.48 22.32
C PRO A 123 -6.06 17.31 22.77
N PHE A 124 -4.88 17.01 22.23
CA PHE A 124 -3.60 17.58 22.66
C PHE A 124 -3.03 18.48 21.58
N ALA A 125 -2.67 19.70 21.97
CA ALA A 125 -1.89 20.62 21.16
C ALA A 125 -0.40 20.47 21.51
N TYR A 126 0.47 20.41 20.49
CA TYR A 126 1.91 20.45 20.73
C TYR A 126 2.36 21.88 21.06
N LEU A 127 3.00 22.07 22.21
CA LEU A 127 3.50 23.38 22.66
C LEU A 127 5.02 23.51 22.48
N GLY A 128 5.75 22.41 22.65
CA GLY A 128 7.20 22.43 22.52
C GLY A 128 7.85 21.09 22.88
N LYS A 129 9.16 21.01 22.68
CA LYS A 129 9.99 19.88 23.09
C LYS A 129 11.32 20.38 23.65
N LYS A 130 11.86 19.66 24.61
CA LYS A 130 13.18 19.90 25.21
C LYS A 130 13.93 18.57 25.22
N LEU A 131 15.20 18.60 24.87
CA LEU A 131 16.09 17.45 25.08
C LEU A 131 16.67 17.55 26.49
N GLU A 132 16.36 16.60 27.35
CA GLU A 132 16.93 16.52 28.70
C GLU A 132 17.83 15.29 28.80
N GLY A 133 19.14 15.52 28.84
CA GLY A 133 20.13 14.46 28.69
C GLY A 133 20.03 13.81 27.31
N GLU A 134 19.65 12.53 27.26
CA GLU A 134 19.41 11.74 26.04
C GLU A 134 17.92 11.38 25.84
N GLN A 135 17.01 12.04 26.56
CA GLN A 135 15.58 11.78 26.49
C GLN A 135 14.83 13.03 26.02
N TRP A 136 13.94 12.88 25.05
CA TRP A 136 13.06 13.97 24.64
C TRP A 136 11.91 14.13 25.64
N GLU A 137 11.69 15.36 26.06
CA GLU A 137 10.55 15.79 26.87
C GLU A 137 9.65 16.67 25.99
N VAL A 138 8.37 16.31 25.88
CA VAL A 138 7.40 17.04 25.05
C VAL A 138 6.35 17.70 25.93
N TYR A 139 6.06 18.96 25.64
CA TYR A 139 5.03 19.74 26.28
C TYR A 139 3.77 19.72 25.42
N LEU A 140 2.70 19.14 25.97
CA LEU A 140 1.39 19.03 25.35
C LEU A 140 0.37 19.87 26.11
N GLY A 141 -0.41 20.68 25.41
CA GLY A 141 -1.54 21.42 25.98
C GLY A 141 -2.85 20.65 25.81
N ARG A 142 -3.69 20.62 26.85
CA ARG A 142 -5.07 20.13 26.79
C ARG A 142 -5.99 21.19 27.39
N GLY A 143 -6.61 22.01 26.54
CA GLY A 143 -7.33 23.19 27.03
C GLY A 143 -6.38 24.13 27.77
N ASP A 144 -6.62 24.32 29.07
CA ASP A 144 -5.81 25.17 29.96
C ASP A 144 -4.70 24.42 30.73
N GLU A 145 -4.60 23.10 30.57
CA GLU A 145 -3.61 22.27 31.26
C GLU A 145 -2.38 22.02 30.37
N VAL A 146 -1.17 22.12 30.94
CA VAL A 146 0.09 21.74 30.29
C VAL A 146 0.59 20.42 30.88
N LEU A 147 0.71 19.42 30.02
CA LEU A 147 1.20 18.09 30.35
C LEU A 147 2.62 17.93 29.82
N ILE A 148 3.51 17.44 30.68
CA ILE A 148 4.90 17.14 30.34
C ILE A 148 5.01 15.64 30.16
N VAL A 149 5.38 15.19 28.96
CA VAL A 149 5.39 13.76 28.63
C VAL A 149 6.77 13.28 28.17
N ARG A 150 7.14 12.09 28.60
CA ARG A 150 8.39 11.39 28.26
C ARG A 150 8.09 10.05 27.59
N GLU A 151 9.06 9.46 26.91
CA GLU A 151 8.88 8.16 26.26
C GLU A 151 8.46 7.09 27.29
N GLY A 152 7.42 6.31 26.97
CA GLY A 152 6.90 5.24 27.82
C GLY A 152 5.94 5.66 28.93
N MET A 153 5.81 6.96 29.23
CA MET A 153 4.94 7.51 30.28
C MET A 153 3.46 7.47 29.91
N ASP A 154 2.60 7.07 30.85
CA ASP A 154 1.16 7.28 30.79
C ASP A 154 0.76 8.66 31.32
N PHE A 155 -0.18 9.31 30.63
CA PHE A 155 -0.65 10.64 30.97
C PHE A 155 -2.14 10.80 30.64
N ALA A 156 -2.79 11.78 31.29
CA ALA A 156 -4.22 12.05 31.14
C ALA A 156 -5.14 10.82 31.38
N GLY A 157 -4.67 9.80 32.09
CA GLY A 157 -5.40 8.57 32.45
C GLY A 157 -5.84 7.67 31.27
N THR A 158 -5.59 8.10 30.03
CA THR A 158 -6.17 7.46 28.83
C THR A 158 -5.16 7.30 27.70
N TYR A 159 -3.98 7.90 27.84
CA TYR A 159 -2.93 7.90 26.82
C TYR A 159 -1.59 7.45 27.40
N ARG A 160 -0.76 6.84 26.54
CA ARG A 160 0.63 6.50 26.84
C ARG A 160 1.52 6.92 25.71
N VAL A 161 2.67 7.50 26.01
CA VAL A 161 3.68 7.80 24.99
C VAL A 161 4.33 6.50 24.54
N LYS A 162 4.19 6.16 23.25
CA LYS A 162 4.87 5.00 22.66
C LYS A 162 6.31 5.35 22.28
N SER A 163 6.50 6.46 21.57
CA SER A 163 7.84 6.88 21.14
C SER A 163 7.89 8.36 20.79
N ILE A 164 9.01 9.00 21.10
CA ILE A 164 9.26 10.41 20.82
C ILE A 164 10.44 10.48 19.84
N LYS A 165 10.15 10.64 18.55
CA LYS A 165 11.17 10.71 17.51
C LYS A 165 10.87 11.90 16.61
N PRO A 166 11.51 13.06 16.83
CA PRO A 166 11.38 14.19 15.91
C PRO A 166 11.54 13.70 14.46
N PRO A 167 10.60 14.00 13.55
CA PRO A 167 9.59 15.05 13.64
C PRO A 167 8.23 14.66 14.24
N THR A 168 8.07 13.44 14.77
CA THR A 168 6.77 12.89 15.20
C THR A 168 6.76 12.31 16.61
N LEU A 169 5.67 12.56 17.34
CA LEU A 169 5.35 11.93 18.61
C LEU A 169 4.27 10.87 18.38
N THR A 170 4.50 9.64 18.85
CA THR A 170 3.49 8.58 18.78
C THR A 170 2.90 8.31 20.16
N LEU A 171 1.59 8.47 20.26
CA LEU A 171 0.77 8.19 21.43
C LEU A 171 -0.02 6.90 21.22
N LEU A 172 -0.24 6.16 22.30
CA LEU A 172 -1.11 5.00 22.37
C LEU A 172 -2.34 5.38 23.18
N TYR A 173 -3.52 5.29 22.57
CA TYR A 173 -4.78 5.44 23.26
C TYR A 173 -5.17 4.10 23.90
N LEU A 174 -5.18 4.04 25.24
CA LEU A 174 -5.34 2.78 25.97
C LEU A 174 -6.67 2.06 25.71
N PRO A 175 -7.84 2.74 25.67
CA PRO A 175 -9.14 2.07 25.53
C PRO A 175 -9.28 1.28 24.23
N LEU A 176 -8.78 1.83 23.12
CA LEU A 176 -8.85 1.19 21.79
C LEU A 176 -7.52 0.55 21.37
N LYS A 177 -6.46 0.67 22.19
CA LYS A 177 -5.07 0.31 21.84
C LYS A 177 -4.63 0.89 20.49
N GLN A 178 -5.12 2.08 20.17
CA GLN A 178 -4.90 2.72 18.88
C GLN A 178 -3.71 3.68 18.94
N LEU A 179 -2.88 3.66 17.90
CA LEU A 179 -1.77 4.60 17.74
C LEU A 179 -2.28 5.91 17.15
N GLN A 180 -1.84 7.03 17.74
CA GLN A 180 -2.10 8.39 17.27
C GLN A 180 -0.77 9.12 17.14
N THR A 181 -0.59 9.86 16.05
CA THR A 181 0.67 10.56 15.77
C THR A 181 0.44 12.07 15.80
N ILE A 182 1.32 12.78 16.48
CA ILE A 182 1.34 14.25 16.54
C ILE A 182 2.64 14.74 15.89
N PRO A 183 2.58 15.69 14.94
CA PRO A 183 3.78 16.34 14.43
C PRO A 183 4.38 17.27 15.51
N ILE A 184 5.66 17.07 15.85
CA ILE A 184 6.41 17.84 16.86
C ILE A 184 7.57 18.67 16.26
N GLY A 185 7.67 18.68 14.92
CA GLY A 185 8.72 19.38 14.19
C GLY A 185 10.09 18.71 14.32
N GLY A 186 11.02 19.05 13.41
CA GLY A 186 12.34 18.42 13.33
C GLY A 186 13.22 18.61 14.58
N SER A 187 14.28 17.81 14.65
CA SER A 187 15.41 18.02 15.56
C SER A 187 16.35 19.06 14.92
N GLN A 188 16.27 20.31 15.37
CA GLN A 188 17.30 21.31 15.10
C GLN A 188 17.99 21.66 16.41
#